data_AF-A0A435BP68-F1
#
_entry.id   AF-A0A435BP68-F1
#
_cell.length_a   1.000
_cell.length_b   1.000
_cell.length_c   1.000
_cell.angle_alpha   90.00
_cell.angle_beta   90.00
_cell.angle_gamma   90.00
#
_symmetry.space_group_name_H-M   'P 1'
#
loop_
_entity.id
_entity.type
_entity.pdbx_description
1 polymer ?
#
loop_
_entity_poly.entity_id
_entity_poly.type
_entity_poly.pdbx_seq_one_letter_code
_entity_poly.pdbx_strand_id
1 'polypeptide(L)'
;MSLSSLFSEKSFGELPGWDEDDHRAAYAAFRRSAFHVLTKPYRTGSLGVGFEAFAEAYQEARAVSLPNRAQARAFFERHFVPT
;
A
#
# COMPACT_ATOMS: atom_id res chain seq x y z
N MET A 1 0.71 18.19 -2.94
CA MET A 1 1.15 18.41 -1.55
C MET A 1 2.57 17.87 -1.42
N SER A 2 3.50 18.61 -0.80
CA SER A 2 4.85 18.09 -0.54
C SER A 2 4.82 17.28 0.75
N LEU A 3 5.37 16.07 0.73
CA LEU A 3 5.66 15.33 1.96
C LEU A 3 6.63 16.15 2.83
N SER A 4 6.58 15.97 4.16
CA SER A 4 7.50 16.65 5.06
C SER A 4 8.95 16.31 4.69
N SER A 5 9.89 17.24 4.91
CA SER A 5 11.31 17.06 4.60
C SER A 5 12.02 15.99 5.44
N LEU A 6 11.30 15.30 6.31
CA LEU A 6 11.77 14.14 7.06
C LEU A 6 11.68 12.83 6.27
N PHE A 7 10.89 12.81 5.19
CA PHE A 7 10.74 11.67 4.32
C PHE A 7 11.70 11.77 3.13
N SER A 8 12.39 10.67 2.85
CA SER A 8 13.34 10.57 1.73
C SER A 8 13.02 9.32 0.94
N GLU A 9 12.66 9.46 -0.33
CA GLU A 9 12.36 8.33 -1.20
C GLU A 9 13.45 7.25 -1.16
N LYS A 10 13.03 5.99 -1.05
CA LYS A 10 13.86 4.79 -1.04
C LYS A 10 13.36 3.78 -2.06
N SER A 11 14.25 2.89 -2.47
CA SER A 11 13.87 1.71 -3.24
C SER A 11 13.47 0.56 -2.31
N PHE A 12 12.56 -0.30 -2.78
CA PHE A 12 12.20 -1.51 -2.03
C PHE A 12 13.39 -2.45 -1.78
N GLY A 13 14.41 -2.43 -2.64
CA GLY A 13 15.64 -3.21 -2.44
C GLY A 13 16.51 -2.73 -1.28
N GLU A 14 16.30 -1.50 -0.79
CA GLU A 14 16.96 -0.97 0.40
C GLU A 14 16.27 -1.38 1.70
N LEU A 15 15.07 -2.00 1.62
CA LEU A 15 14.35 -2.49 2.78
C LEU A 15 14.87 -3.90 3.17
N PRO A 16 15.52 -4.06 4.34
CA PRO A 16 16.07 -5.34 4.73
C PRO A 16 14.98 -6.42 4.83
N GLY A 17 15.18 -7.56 4.16
CA GLY A 17 14.25 -8.68 4.18
C GLY A 17 13.05 -8.56 3.24
N TRP A 18 12.97 -7.51 2.41
CA TRP A 18 11.80 -7.28 1.55
C TRP A 18 11.57 -8.40 0.54
N ASP A 19 12.62 -8.96 -0.06
CA ASP A 19 12.47 -10.03 -1.05
C ASP A 19 12.12 -11.38 -0.39
N GLU A 20 12.64 -11.59 0.82
CA GLU A 20 12.47 -12.80 1.61
C GLU A 20 11.13 -12.87 2.36
N ASP A 21 10.42 -11.76 2.52
CA ASP A 21 9.15 -11.71 3.24
C ASP A 21 7.95 -12.29 2.45
N ASP A 22 6.92 -12.72 3.19
CA ASP A 22 5.64 -13.16 2.63
C ASP A 22 4.58 -12.05 2.72
N HIS A 23 4.53 -11.24 1.68
CA HIS A 23 3.64 -10.09 1.54
C HIS A 23 2.14 -10.43 1.50
N ARG A 24 1.75 -11.72 1.45
CA ARG A 24 0.34 -12.12 1.35
C ARG A 24 -0.47 -11.70 2.58
N ALA A 25 0.13 -11.77 3.77
CA ALA A 25 -0.55 -11.35 5.00
C ALA A 25 -0.80 -9.83 5.01
N ALA A 26 0.20 -9.05 4.59
CA ALA A 26 0.09 -7.60 4.44
C ALA A 26 -0.96 -7.22 3.37
N TYR A 27 -0.95 -7.89 2.23
CA TYR A 27 -1.95 -7.69 1.18
C TYR A 27 -3.37 -8.00 1.68
N ALA A 28 -3.55 -9.11 2.40
CA ALA A 28 -4.85 -9.47 2.97
C ALA A 28 -5.35 -8.40 3.96
N ALA A 29 -4.45 -7.81 4.75
CA ALA A 29 -4.78 -6.70 5.63
C ALA A 29 -5.19 -5.44 4.85
N PHE A 30 -4.41 -5.05 3.84
CA PHE A 30 -4.71 -3.91 2.98
C PHE A 30 -6.05 -4.07 2.25
N ARG A 31 -6.31 -5.27 1.72
CA ARG A 31 -7.58 -5.61 1.06
C ARG A 31 -8.79 -5.42 1.99
N ARG A 32 -8.69 -5.78 3.28
CA ARG A 32 -9.77 -5.50 4.24
C ARG A 32 -10.06 -4.01 4.35
N SER A 33 -9.02 -3.16 4.40
CA SER A 33 -9.17 -1.70 4.39
C SER A 33 -9.82 -1.19 3.10
N ALA A 34 -9.46 -1.77 1.94
CA ALA A 34 -10.04 -1.44 0.64
C ALA A 34 -11.56 -1.65 0.55
N PHE A 35 -12.09 -2.62 1.30
CA PHE A 35 -13.54 -2.82 1.44
C PHE A 35 -14.14 -1.94 2.53
N HIS A 36 -13.45 -1.78 3.67
CA HIS A 36 -13.95 -0.96 4.78
C HIS A 36 -14.18 0.49 4.37
N VAL A 37 -13.32 1.04 3.52
CA VAL A 37 -13.37 2.45 3.15
C VAL A 37 -14.61 2.83 2.34
N LEU A 38 -15.29 1.85 1.72
CA LEU A 38 -16.57 2.06 1.04
C LEU A 38 -17.71 2.38 2.01
N THR A 39 -17.59 1.97 3.28
CA THR A 39 -18.57 2.29 4.32
C THR A 39 -18.18 3.52 5.11
N LYS A 40 -16.88 3.74 5.35
CA LYS A 40 -16.37 4.89 6.08
C LYS A 40 -15.01 5.34 5.55
N PRO A 41 -14.95 6.45 4.79
CA PRO A 41 -13.68 7.03 4.36
C PRO A 41 -12.78 7.41 5.53
N TYR A 42 -11.48 7.14 5.42
CA TYR A 42 -10.51 7.58 6.42
C TYR A 42 -10.32 9.10 6.35
N ARG A 43 -10.09 9.73 7.50
CA ARG A 43 -9.71 11.14 7.55
C ARG A 43 -8.26 11.29 7.11
N THR A 44 -7.98 12.30 6.29
CA THR A 44 -6.61 12.68 5.93
C THR A 44 -5.84 13.05 7.20
N GLY A 45 -4.76 12.32 7.48
CA GLY A 45 -3.89 12.58 8.63
C GLY A 45 -3.03 13.83 8.41
N SER A 46 -2.29 14.24 9.44
CA SER A 46 -1.36 15.38 9.40
C SER A 46 -0.23 15.23 8.37
N LEU A 47 -0.02 14.01 7.86
CA LEU A 47 0.91 13.69 6.77
C LEU A 47 0.42 14.15 5.39
N GLY A 48 -0.85 14.58 5.26
CA GLY A 48 -1.39 15.10 4.00
C GLY A 48 -1.64 14.05 2.92
N VAL A 49 -1.46 12.76 3.21
CA VAL A 49 -1.83 11.67 2.30
C VAL A 49 -3.34 11.49 2.35
N GLY A 50 -4.01 12.02 1.33
CA GLY A 50 -5.46 11.93 1.19
C GLY A 50 -5.94 10.51 0.90
N PHE A 51 -7.21 10.25 1.18
CA PHE A 51 -7.84 8.97 0.91
C PHE A 51 -7.79 8.61 -0.58
N GLU A 52 -7.98 9.61 -1.43
CA GLU A 52 -7.95 9.51 -2.89
C GLU A 52 -6.61 8.99 -3.44
N ALA A 53 -5.50 9.18 -2.73
CA ALA A 53 -4.19 8.69 -3.14
C ALA A 53 -4.13 7.15 -3.22
N PHE A 54 -5.04 6.45 -2.53
CA PHE A 54 -5.10 4.99 -2.52
C PHE A 54 -6.14 4.41 -3.49
N ALA A 55 -6.81 5.23 -4.30
CA ALA A 55 -7.94 4.79 -5.12
C ALA A 55 -7.60 3.61 -6.05
N GLU A 56 -6.47 3.70 -6.76
CA GLU A 56 -6.01 2.65 -7.69
C GLU A 56 -5.61 1.37 -6.95
N ALA A 57 -4.84 1.51 -5.86
CA ALA A 57 -4.43 0.40 -5.00
C ALA A 57 -5.65 -0.32 -4.40
N TYR A 58 -6.67 0.41 -3.95
CA TYR A 58 -7.91 -0.17 -3.45
C TYR A 58 -8.72 -0.87 -4.53
N GLN A 59 -8.76 -0.34 -5.76
CA GLN A 59 -9.44 -0.99 -6.86
C GLN A 59 -8.81 -2.36 -7.16
N GLU A 60 -7.49 -2.42 -7.30
CA GLU A 60 -6.79 -3.67 -7.58
C GLU A 60 -6.94 -4.66 -6.41
N ALA A 61 -6.79 -4.17 -5.17
CA ALA A 61 -6.90 -5.01 -3.97
C ALA A 61 -8.28 -5.66 -3.84
N ARG A 62 -9.35 -4.98 -4.28
CA ARG A 62 -10.70 -5.54 -4.32
C ARG A 62 -10.88 -6.60 -5.41
N ALA A 63 -10.21 -6.43 -6.56
CA ALA A 63 -10.33 -7.33 -7.70
C ALA A 63 -9.59 -8.66 -7.52
N VAL A 64 -8.43 -8.66 -6.86
CA VAL A 64 -7.61 -9.88 -6.67
C VAL A 64 -7.82 -10.45 -5.27
N SER A 65 -8.43 -11.63 -5.20
CA SER A 65 -8.83 -12.25 -3.92
C SER A 65 -7.71 -13.04 -3.23
N LEU A 66 -6.84 -13.71 -4.00
CA LEU A 66 -5.80 -14.63 -3.52
C LEU A 66 -4.50 -14.47 -4.34
N PRO A 67 -3.67 -13.45 -4.07
CA PRO A 67 -2.39 -13.31 -4.75
C PRO A 67 -1.40 -14.38 -4.28
N ASN A 68 -0.56 -14.85 -5.20
CA ASN A 68 0.65 -15.57 -4.84
C ASN A 68 1.70 -14.60 -4.23
N ARG A 69 2.80 -15.13 -3.71
CA ARG A 69 3.85 -14.32 -3.06
C ARG A 69 4.40 -13.22 -3.97
N ALA A 70 4.70 -13.55 -5.23
CA ALA A 70 5.22 -12.58 -6.20
C ALA A 70 4.19 -11.49 -6.54
N GLN A 71 2.91 -11.86 -6.67
CA GLN A 71 1.81 -10.92 -6.92
C GLN A 71 1.59 -9.97 -5.74
N ALA A 72 1.66 -10.48 -4.50
CA ALA A 72 1.51 -9.65 -3.30
C ALA A 72 2.67 -8.65 -3.18
N ARG A 73 3.90 -9.09 -3.45
CA ARG A 73 5.07 -8.20 -3.51
C ARG A 73 4.93 -7.14 -4.61
N ALA A 74 4.66 -7.57 -5.84
CA ALA A 74 4.51 -6.69 -7.00
C ALA A 74 3.33 -5.72 -6.88
N PHE A 75 2.32 -6.01 -6.05
CA PHE A 75 1.28 -5.06 -5.70
C PHE A 75 1.87 -3.86 -4.95
N PHE A 76 2.65 -4.11 -3.89
CA PHE A 76 3.26 -3.02 -3.13
C PHE A 76 4.26 -2.22 -3.96
N GLU A 77 5.08 -2.91 -4.76
CA GLU A 77 6.09 -2.26 -5.61
C GLU A 77 5.51 -1.38 -6.72
N ARG A 78 4.29 -1.66 -7.19
CA ARG A 78 3.61 -0.85 -8.22
C ARG A 78 2.84 0.33 -7.67
N HIS A 79 2.25 0.17 -6.48
CA HIS A 79 1.30 1.14 -5.91
C HIS A 79 1.89 2.05 -4.86
N PHE A 80 3.09 1.74 -4.34
CA PHE A 80 3.69 2.48 -3.23
C PHE A 80 5.14 2.81 -3.54
N VAL A 81 5.60 3.88 -2.92
CA VAL A 81 6.99 4.31 -2.95
C VAL A 81 7.46 4.41 -1.49
N PRO A 82 8.48 3.65 -1.08
CA PRO A 82 9.09 3.79 0.24
C PRO A 82 9.69 5.18 0.42
N THR A 83 9.60 5.73 1.62
CA THR A 83 10.06 7.09 1.98
C THR A 83 10.74 7.14 3.32
#